data_AF-A0A7S3C1B7-F1
#
_entry.id   AF-A0A7S3C1B7-F1
#
_cell.length_a   1.000
_cell.length_b   1.000
_cell.length_c   1.000
_cell.angle_alpha   90.00
_cell.angle_beta   90.00
_cell.angle_gamma   90.00
#
_symmetry.space_group_name_H-M   'P 1'
#
loop_
_entity.id
_entity.type
_entity.pdbx_description
1 polymer ?
#
loop_
_entity_poly.entity_id
_entity_poly.type
_entity_poly.pdbx_seq_one_letter_code
_entity_poly.pdbx_strand_id
1 'polypeptide(L)'
;VQYDFVFPVEMGGGKSQIYWNRGDDIQVVANQFALRNQVPLDEIGAILEFIRTASGGGGGGGGAPPAPSLEQQAQLMQQVMEMGFDGTRARAALEGAGWHLEGALAALLG
;
A
#
# COMPACT_ATOMS: atom_id res chain seq x y z
N VAL A 1 16.88 13.50 -12.98
CA VAL A 1 15.49 13.26 -13.47
C VAL A 1 14.69 12.90 -12.24
N GLN A 2 13.68 13.70 -11.90
CA GLN A 2 12.81 13.46 -10.74
C GLN A 2 11.54 12.79 -11.25
N TYR A 3 11.12 11.70 -10.60
CA TYR A 3 9.89 10.99 -10.94
C TYR A 3 8.86 11.23 -9.85
N ASP A 4 7.59 11.43 -10.23
CA ASP A 4 6.51 11.59 -9.26
C ASP A 4 6.20 10.29 -8.51
N PHE A 5 6.34 9.14 -9.18
CA PHE A 5 6.02 7.83 -8.64
C PHE A 5 7.23 6.90 -8.79
N VAL A 6 7.66 6.30 -7.69
CA VAL A 6 8.74 5.31 -7.66
C VAL A 6 8.32 4.17 -6.75
N PHE A 7 8.16 2.97 -7.31
CA PHE A 7 7.69 1.81 -6.59
C PHE A 7 8.64 0.62 -6.76
N PRO A 8 8.98 -0.09 -5.67
CA PRO A 8 9.68 -1.36 -5.76
C PRO A 8 8.73 -2.46 -6.26
N VAL A 9 9.21 -3.26 -7.21
CA VAL A 9 8.53 -4.43 -7.76
C VAL A 9 9.47 -5.62 -7.61
N GLU A 10 9.04 -6.61 -6.84
CA GLU A 10 9.74 -7.89 -6.74
C GLU A 10 9.32 -8.79 -7.89
N MET A 11 10.30 -9.20 -8.68
CA MET A 11 10.14 -10.21 -9.72
C MET A 11 10.94 -11.44 -9.32
N GLY A 12 10.63 -12.60 -9.91
CA GLY A 12 11.32 -13.86 -9.61
C GLY A 12 12.84 -13.85 -9.72
N GLY A 13 13.45 -12.82 -10.34
CA GLY A 13 14.90 -12.61 -10.43
C GLY A 13 15.50 -11.55 -9.48
N GLY A 14 14.69 -10.80 -8.72
CA GLY A 14 15.18 -9.78 -7.80
C GLY A 14 14.25 -8.56 -7.62
N LYS A 15 14.75 -7.58 -6.85
CA LYS A 15 14.07 -6.31 -6.59
C LYS A 15 14.36 -5.32 -7.72
N SER A 16 13.33 -4.98 -8.50
CA SER A 16 13.39 -3.93 -9.51
C SER A 16 12.60 -2.71 -9.06
N GLN A 17 12.86 -1.55 -9.65
CA GLN A 17 12.10 -0.34 -9.35
C GLN A 17 11.47 0.19 -10.63
N ILE A 18 10.17 0.44 -10.57
CA ILE A 18 9.42 1.08 -11.64
C ILE A 18 9.17 2.53 -11.25
N TYR A 19 9.34 3.43 -12.21
CA TYR A 19 9.22 4.86 -11.98
C TYR A 19 8.52 5.54 -13.16
N TRP A 20 7.64 6.50 -12.87
CA TRP A 20 6.88 7.25 -13.87
C TRP A 20 6.41 8.60 -13.32
N ASN A 21 6.00 9.51 -14.22
CA ASN A 21 5.43 10.80 -13.82
C ASN A 21 3.91 10.80 -13.94
N ARG A 22 3.28 11.77 -13.27
CA ARG A 22 1.83 11.95 -13.39
C ARG A 22 1.48 12.42 -14.80
N GLY A 23 0.69 11.62 -15.52
CA GLY A 23 0.28 11.90 -16.90
C GLY A 23 1.11 11.17 -17.96
N ASP A 24 2.14 10.40 -17.57
CA ASP A 24 2.80 9.45 -18.46
C ASP A 24 1.87 8.30 -18.87
N ASP A 25 2.11 7.76 -20.07
CA ASP A 25 1.36 6.61 -20.56
C ASP A 25 1.83 5.32 -19.86
N ILE A 26 0.94 4.73 -19.06
CA ILE A 26 1.24 3.53 -18.27
C ILE A 26 1.60 2.32 -19.13
N GLN A 27 1.15 2.25 -20.39
CA GLN A 27 1.57 1.20 -21.33
C GLN A 27 3.04 1.37 -21.70
N VAL A 28 3.45 2.61 -21.97
CA VAL A 28 4.85 2.92 -22.31
C VAL A 28 5.75 2.63 -21.11
N VAL A 29 5.33 3.01 -19.91
CA VAL A 29 6.07 2.75 -18.66
C VAL A 29 6.22 1.24 -18.42
N ALA A 30 5.11 0.48 -18.48
CA ALA A 30 5.13 -0.97 -18.28
C ALA A 30 6.02 -1.68 -19.30
N ASN A 31 5.92 -1.27 -20.58
CA ASN A 31 6.72 -1.86 -21.65
C ASN A 31 8.22 -1.53 -21.49
N GLN A 32 8.57 -0.28 -21.14
CA GLN A 32 9.96 0.08 -20.85
C GLN A 32 10.52 -0.68 -19.66
N PHE A 33 9.73 -0.83 -18.60
CA PHE A 33 10.12 -1.57 -17.42
C PHE A 33 10.32 -3.06 -17.72
N ALA A 34 9.45 -3.65 -18.54
CA ALA A 34 9.58 -5.02 -19.01
C ALA A 34 10.85 -5.24 -19.85
N LEU A 35 11.09 -4.35 -20.82
CA LEU A 35 12.30 -4.36 -21.64
C LEU A 35 13.58 -4.23 -20.81
N ARG A 36 13.58 -3.32 -19.84
CA ARG A 36 14.75 -3.03 -18.99
C ARG A 36 15.10 -4.18 -18.05
N ASN A 37 14.10 -4.86 -17.47
CA ASN A 37 14.31 -5.93 -16.50
C ASN A 37 14.13 -7.33 -17.11
N GLN A 38 14.05 -7.41 -18.45
CA GLN A 38 13.87 -8.65 -19.20
C GLN A 38 12.65 -9.46 -18.75
N VAL A 39 11.57 -8.75 -18.44
CA VAL A 39 10.32 -9.35 -17.99
C VAL A 39 9.61 -9.98 -19.18
N PRO A 40 9.03 -11.19 -19.03
CA PRO A 40 8.20 -11.78 -20.06
C PRO A 40 7.06 -10.84 -20.44
N LEU A 41 6.76 -10.75 -21.75
CA LEU A 41 5.64 -9.95 -22.26
C LEU A 41 4.29 -10.35 -21.64
N ASP A 42 4.17 -11.61 -21.21
CA ASP A 42 2.99 -12.15 -20.52
C ASP A 42 2.72 -11.45 -19.17
N GLU A 43 3.77 -10.96 -18.50
CA GLU A 43 3.66 -10.26 -17.21
C GLU A 43 3.43 -8.75 -17.36
N ILE A 44 3.44 -8.20 -18.58
CA ILE A 44 3.12 -6.78 -18.81
C ILE A 44 1.70 -6.44 -18.30
N GLY A 45 0.76 -7.37 -18.44
CA GLY A 45 -0.59 -7.22 -17.89
C GLY A 45 -0.59 -7.01 -16.37
N ALA A 46 0.21 -7.79 -15.65
CA ALA A 46 0.35 -7.66 -14.20
C ALA A 46 1.02 -6.34 -13.79
N ILE A 47 2.03 -5.89 -14.53
CA ILE A 47 2.69 -4.59 -14.31
C ILE A 47 1.70 -3.44 -14.53
N LEU A 48 0.85 -3.51 -15.55
CA LEU A 48 -0.15 -2.50 -15.83
C LEU A 48 -1.20 -2.37 -14.72
N GLU A 49 -1.68 -3.51 -14.21
CA GLU A 49 -2.57 -3.53 -13.05
C GLU A 49 -1.88 -2.97 -11.80
N PHE A 50 -0.60 -3.28 -11.61
CA PHE A 50 0.21 -2.71 -10.52
C PHE A 50 0.32 -1.18 -10.62
N ILE A 51 0.68 -0.64 -11.79
CA ILE A 51 0.78 0.82 -11.99
C ILE A 51 -0.58 1.50 -11.83
N ARG A 52 -1.67 0.88 -12.30
CA ARG A 52 -3.04 1.39 -12.10
C ARG A 52 -3.40 1.44 -10.61
N THR A 53 -3.13 0.37 -9.88
CA THR A 53 -3.37 0.30 -8.43
C THR A 53 -2.52 1.33 -7.68
N ALA A 54 -1.23 1.44 -8.04
CA ALA A 54 -0.31 2.40 -7.45
C ALA A 54 -0.64 3.87 -7.80
N SER A 55 -1.14 4.16 -9.01
CA SER A 55 -1.56 5.51 -9.42
C SER A 55 -2.97 5.90 -8.96
N GLY A 56 -3.86 4.92 -8.73
CA GLY A 56 -5.27 5.14 -8.42
C GLY A 56 -5.59 5.38 -6.94
N GLY A 57 -4.64 5.09 -6.04
CA GLY A 57 -4.79 5.27 -4.61
C GLY A 57 -4.72 3.93 -3.86
N GLY A 58 -3.79 3.84 -2.92
CA GLY A 58 -3.65 2.69 -2.03
C GLY A 58 -2.75 1.61 -2.61
N GLY A 59 -1.48 1.64 -2.20
CA GLY A 59 -0.48 0.64 -2.56
C GLY A 59 -0.92 -0.79 -2.22
N GLY A 60 -0.93 -1.64 -3.23
CA GLY A 60 -1.02 -3.10 -3.10
C GLY A 60 0.26 -3.71 -3.65
N GLY A 61 1.21 -4.02 -2.77
CA GLY A 61 2.44 -4.73 -3.08
C GLY A 61 2.86 -5.52 -1.86
N GLY A 62 2.86 -6.85 -2.00
CA GLY A 62 3.00 -7.82 -0.93
C GLY A 62 4.22 -7.65 -0.02
N GLY A 63 3.98 -7.95 1.24
CA GLY A 63 4.91 -7.88 2.36
C GLY A 63 4.04 -7.75 3.61
N ALA A 64 4.32 -8.54 4.65
CA ALA A 64 3.56 -8.58 5.91
C ALA A 64 2.98 -7.21 6.30
N PRO A 65 1.72 -7.12 6.81
CA PRO A 65 1.05 -5.84 7.02
C PRO A 65 1.99 -4.90 7.79
N PRO A 66 2.53 -3.85 7.14
CA PRO A 66 3.22 -2.84 7.90
C PRO A 66 2.18 -2.22 8.82
N ALA A 67 2.58 -1.84 10.03
CA ALA A 67 1.73 -1.03 10.88
C ALA A 67 1.10 0.07 10.00
N PRO A 68 -0.23 0.28 10.06
CA PRO A 68 -0.92 1.20 9.17
C PRO A 68 -0.18 2.53 9.14
N SER A 69 -0.15 3.17 7.97
CA SER A 69 0.46 4.48 7.84
C SER A 69 -0.13 5.45 8.88
N LEU A 70 0.61 6.50 9.24
CA LEU A 70 0.18 7.51 10.23
C LEU A 70 -1.25 8.04 9.95
N GLU A 71 -1.59 8.14 8.66
CA GLU A 71 -2.90 8.53 8.17
C GLU A 71 -3.97 7.45 8.42
N GLN A 72 -3.67 6.18 8.14
CA GLN A 72 -4.56 5.06 8.47
C GLN A 72 -4.73 4.86 9.98
N GLN A 73 -3.69 5.09 10.79
CA GLN A 73 -3.81 5.07 12.25
C GLN A 73 -4.79 6.15 12.73
N ALA A 74 -4.71 7.36 12.15
CA ALA A 74 -5.66 8.42 12.44
C ALA A 74 -7.10 8.03 12.05
N GLN A 75 -7.28 7.38 10.90
CA GLN A 75 -8.60 6.91 10.46
C GLN A 75 -9.18 5.81 11.36
N LEU A 76 -8.36 4.86 11.81
CA LEU A 76 -8.78 3.80 12.73
C LEU A 76 -9.13 4.38 14.11
N MET A 77 -8.31 5.30 14.62
CA MET A 77 -8.63 6.01 15.86
C MET A 77 -9.91 6.81 15.73
N GLN A 78 -10.15 7.49 14.60
CA GLN A 78 -11.40 8.21 14.38
C GLN A 78 -12.61 7.28 14.38
N GLN A 79 -12.56 6.13 13.70
CA GLN A 79 -13.67 5.16 13.73
C GLN A 79 -13.97 4.68 15.16
N VAL A 80 -12.93 4.40 15.95
CA VAL A 80 -13.10 3.97 17.34
C VAL A 80 -13.65 5.11 18.22
N MET A 81 -13.22 6.34 17.98
CA MET A 81 -13.77 7.52 18.67
C MET A 81 -15.20 7.83 18.26
N GLU A 82 -15.58 7.62 16.99
CA GLU A 82 -16.96 7.76 16.50
C GLU A 82 -17.89 6.70 17.12
N MET A 83 -17.36 5.51 17.44
CA MET A 83 -18.09 4.50 18.22
C MET A 83 -18.25 4.87 19.70
N GLY A 84 -17.68 6.01 20.14
CA GLY A 84 -17.82 6.56 21.49
C GLY A 84 -16.73 6.15 22.47
N PHE A 85 -15.63 5.55 21.99
CA PHE A 85 -14.50 5.19 22.85
C PHE A 85 -13.52 6.35 23.00
N ASP A 86 -12.87 6.44 24.17
CA ASP A 86 -11.87 7.46 24.44
C ASP A 86 -10.63 7.28 23.55
N GLY A 87 -10.08 8.38 23.01
CA GLY A 87 -8.92 8.34 22.12
C GLY A 87 -7.69 7.67 22.75
N THR A 88 -7.51 7.80 24.07
CA THR A 88 -6.41 7.15 24.81
C THR A 88 -6.57 5.64 24.82
N ARG A 89 -7.79 5.16 25.08
CA ARG A 89 -8.13 3.73 25.12
C ARG A 89 -8.14 3.14 23.71
N ALA A 90 -8.70 3.85 22.74
CA ALA A 90 -8.75 3.47 21.33
C ALA A 90 -7.35 3.16 20.80
N ARG A 91 -6.42 4.07 21.04
CA ARG A 91 -5.02 3.90 20.66
C ARG A 91 -4.39 2.69 21.35
N ALA A 92 -4.51 2.58 22.67
CA ALA A 92 -3.93 1.47 23.42
C ALA A 92 -4.47 0.10 22.96
N ALA A 93 -5.76 0.02 22.66
CA ALA A 93 -6.40 -1.19 22.15
C ALA A 93 -5.98 -1.51 20.71
N LEU A 94 -5.88 -0.50 19.84
CA LEU A 94 -5.33 -0.66 18.50
C LEU A 94 -3.88 -1.13 18.54
N GLU A 95 -3.02 -0.53 19.37
CA GLU A 95 -1.63 -0.96 19.54
C GLU A 95 -1.54 -2.41 20.04
N GLY A 96 -2.34 -2.79 21.04
CA GLY A 96 -2.40 -4.17 21.56
C GLY A 96 -2.94 -5.20 20.55
N ALA A 97 -3.80 -4.76 19.63
CA ALA A 97 -4.41 -5.59 18.58
C ALA A 97 -3.62 -5.61 17.27
N GLY A 98 -2.43 -5.00 17.20
CA GLY A 98 -1.67 -4.91 15.96
C GLY A 98 -2.30 -3.99 14.92
N TRP A 99 -2.99 -2.94 15.38
CA TRP A 99 -3.77 -1.97 14.61
C TRP A 99 -4.97 -2.56 13.85
N HIS A 100 -5.57 -3.60 14.41
CA HIS A 100 -6.82 -4.18 13.89
C HIS A 100 -8.03 -3.69 14.68
N LEU A 101 -9.03 -3.17 13.95
CA LEU A 101 -10.26 -2.63 14.54
C LEU A 101 -11.02 -3.66 15.39
N GLU A 102 -11.20 -4.88 14.87
CA GLU A 102 -11.92 -5.94 15.58
C GLU A 102 -11.21 -6.37 16.87
N GLY A 103 -9.88 -6.53 16.82
CA GLY A 103 -9.10 -6.86 18.01
C GLY A 103 -9.09 -5.72 19.04
N ALA A 104 -9.05 -4.47 18.56
CA ALA A 104 -9.13 -3.30 19.43
C ALA A 104 -10.51 -3.20 20.10
N LEU A 105 -11.59 -3.42 19.36
CA LEU A 105 -12.95 -3.46 19.91
C LEU A 105 -13.11 -4.56 20.95
N ALA A 106 -12.59 -5.76 20.68
CA ALA A 106 -12.58 -6.85 21.65
C ALA A 106 -11.83 -6.48 22.93
N ALA A 107 -10.69 -5.79 22.81
CA ALA A 107 -9.92 -5.30 23.96
C ALA A 107 -10.57 -4.11 24.70
N LEU A 108 -11.46 -3.37 24.05
CA LEU A 108 -12.20 -2.25 24.66
C LEU A 108 -13.49 -2.70 25.36
N LEU A 109 -14.08 -3.80 24.91
CA LEU A 109 -15.34 -4.36 25.42
C LEU A 109 -15.15 -5.52 26.41
N GLY A 110 -13.96 -6.13 26.43
CA GLY A 110 -13.55 -7.17 27.39
C GLY A 110 -12.99 -6.57 28.67
#